data_AF-A0A1L7D1D3-F1
#
_entry.id   AF-A0A1L7D1D3-F1
#
_cell.length_a   1.000
_cell.length_b   1.000
_cell.length_c   1.000
_cell.angle_alpha   90.00
_cell.angle_beta   90.00
_cell.angle_gamma   90.00
#
_symmetry.space_group_name_H-M   'P 1'
#
loop_
_entity.id
_entity.type
_entity.pdbx_description
1 polymer ?
#
loop_
_entity_poly.entity_id
_entity_poly.type
_entity_poly.pdbx_seq_one_letter_code
_entity_poly.pdbx_strand_id
1 'polypeptide(L)'
;MRGVVRTFGEFELAEYQGIEYSPTGYENPDTTITVLVLNEPADLVGHATSNLQGYVNFRPVTLIRLSKDEAGGPYEGKEVTLEYDQDKMWWPSGTDLPLGQPYVAEYTILP
;
A
#
# COMPACT_ATOMS: atom_id res chain seq x y z
N MET A 1 -4.42 -4.97 -11.42
CA MET A 1 -5.41 -4.14 -10.70
C MET A 1 -5.31 -2.70 -11.16
N ARG A 2 -6.38 -1.90 -11.07
CA ARG A 2 -6.43 -0.54 -11.65
C ARG A 2 -6.67 0.53 -10.59
N GLY A 3 -5.97 1.65 -10.71
CA GLY A 3 -6.07 2.74 -9.75
C GLY A 3 -5.29 3.98 -10.15
N VAL A 4 -5.29 4.99 -9.28
CA VAL A 4 -4.53 6.23 -9.45
C VAL A 4 -3.34 6.23 -8.50
N VAL A 5 -2.15 6.51 -9.01
CA VAL A 5 -0.96 6.65 -8.14
C VAL A 5 -1.05 7.99 -7.42
N ARG A 6 -0.86 7.96 -6.10
CA ARG A 6 -0.83 9.14 -5.25
C ARG A 6 0.31 9.06 -4.25
N THR A 7 0.93 10.19 -4.00
CA THR A 7 1.94 10.35 -2.95
C THR A 7 1.34 11.21 -1.85
N PHE A 8 1.43 10.70 -0.62
CA PHE A 8 0.92 11.39 0.57
C PHE A 8 2.07 11.66 1.53
N GLY A 9 2.00 12.78 2.25
CA GLY A 9 2.69 12.89 3.53
C GLY A 9 2.10 11.91 4.54
N GLU A 10 2.87 11.55 5.56
CA GLU A 10 2.45 10.55 6.54
C GLU A 10 1.10 10.87 7.23
N PHE A 11 0.93 12.11 7.68
CA PHE A 11 -0.30 12.55 8.33
C PHE A 11 -1.45 12.77 7.32
N GLU A 12 -1.14 13.19 6.10
CA GLU A 12 -2.14 13.31 5.04
C GLU A 12 -2.72 11.94 4.67
N LEU A 13 -1.87 10.90 4.66
CA LEU A 13 -2.30 9.53 4.45
C LEU A 13 -3.19 9.04 5.59
N ALA A 14 -2.84 9.38 6.84
CA ALA A 14 -3.68 9.08 8.00
C ALA A 14 -5.06 9.73 7.91
N GLU A 15 -5.12 11.03 7.59
CA GLU A 15 -6.37 11.76 7.38
C GLU A 15 -7.19 11.16 6.24
N TYR A 16 -6.54 10.82 5.11
CA TYR A 16 -7.19 10.18 3.97
C TYR A 16 -7.85 8.84 4.34
N GLN A 17 -7.29 8.16 5.34
CA GLN A 17 -7.75 6.86 5.81
C GLN A 17 -8.66 6.94 7.03
N GLY A 18 -8.94 8.16 7.52
CA GLY A 18 -9.81 8.41 8.67
C GLY A 18 -9.23 7.91 9.99
N ILE A 19 -7.91 7.96 10.14
CA ILE A 19 -7.18 7.47 11.33
C ILE A 19 -6.40 8.61 12.00
N GLU A 20 -6.26 8.53 13.32
CA GLU A 20 -5.71 9.64 14.13
C GLU A 20 -4.19 9.55 14.38
N TYR A 21 -3.51 8.55 13.80
CA TYR A 21 -2.11 8.25 14.11
C TYR A 21 -1.31 7.86 12.88
N SER A 22 0.02 7.93 13.00
CA SER A 22 0.98 7.65 11.93
C SER A 22 0.73 6.27 11.31
N PRO A 23 0.56 6.17 9.97
CA PRO A 23 0.37 4.91 9.28
C PRO A 23 1.59 3.99 9.31
N THR A 24 2.78 4.54 9.59
CA THR A 24 4.03 3.77 9.67
C THR A 24 4.40 3.42 11.11
N GLY A 25 3.67 3.95 12.11
CA GLY A 25 3.97 3.81 13.53
C GLY A 25 5.13 4.68 14.03
N TYR A 26 5.75 5.47 13.14
CA TYR A 26 6.81 6.42 13.46
C TYR A 26 6.39 7.79 12.97
N GLU A 27 6.21 8.76 13.86
CA GLU A 27 5.90 10.13 13.46
C GLU A 27 7.12 10.78 12.82
N ASN A 28 7.22 10.74 11.50
CA ASN A 28 8.23 11.46 10.75
C ASN A 28 7.56 12.31 9.66
N PRO A 29 7.42 13.63 9.88
CA PRO A 29 6.69 14.53 8.99
C PRO A 29 7.30 14.64 7.59
N ASP A 30 8.58 14.26 7.42
CA ASP A 30 9.26 14.27 6.12
C ASP A 30 9.03 12.97 5.33
N THR A 31 8.35 11.98 5.90
CA THR A 31 8.05 10.72 5.23
C THR A 31 6.96 10.94 4.20
N THR A 32 7.28 10.56 2.96
CA THR A 32 6.31 10.42 1.88
C THR A 32 6.02 8.95 1.63
N ILE A 33 4.77 8.66 1.24
CA ILE A 33 4.29 7.32 1.00
C ILE A 33 3.57 7.30 -0.34
N THR A 34 4.13 6.58 -1.29
CA THR A 34 3.50 6.37 -2.59
C THR A 34 2.56 5.17 -2.54
N VAL A 35 1.31 5.38 -2.94
CA VAL A 35 0.28 4.34 -2.98
C VAL A 35 -0.43 4.29 -4.33
N LEU A 36 -0.97 3.13 -4.66
CA LEU A 36 -2.02 3.01 -5.68
C LEU A 36 -3.38 3.07 -4.98
N VAL A 37 -4.17 4.10 -5.27
CA VAL A 37 -5.58 4.19 -4.86
C VAL A 37 -6.42 3.42 -5.86
N LEU A 38 -7.03 2.32 -5.43
CA LEU A 38 -7.80 1.46 -6.31
C LEU A 38 -9.11 2.13 -6.72
N ASN A 39 -9.51 1.97 -7.98
CA ASN A 39 -10.80 2.46 -8.47
C ASN A 39 -11.97 1.74 -7.79
N GLU A 40 -11.75 0.49 -7.41
CA GLU A 40 -12.72 -0.36 -6.71
C GLU A 40 -11.97 -1.14 -5.61
N PRO A 41 -12.61 -1.42 -4.46
CA PRO A 41 -12.02 -2.28 -3.45
C PRO A 41 -11.66 -3.65 -4.03
N ALA A 42 -10.51 -4.19 -3.63
CA ALA A 42 -10.06 -5.52 -4.07
C ALA A 42 -9.75 -6.41 -2.87
N ASP A 43 -10.17 -7.68 -2.94
CA ASP A 43 -9.75 -8.70 -2.00
C ASP A 43 -8.35 -9.19 -2.40
N LEU A 44 -7.37 -8.96 -1.52
CA LEU A 44 -5.98 -9.33 -1.78
C LEU A 44 -5.48 -10.40 -0.83
N VAL A 45 -4.57 -11.21 -1.35
CA VAL A 45 -3.83 -12.26 -0.66
C VAL A 45 -2.38 -11.86 -0.57
N GLY A 46 -1.78 -11.98 0.61
CA GLY A 46 -0.34 -11.76 0.78
C GLY A 46 0.18 -12.37 2.07
N HIS A 47 1.50 -12.39 2.22
CA HIS A 47 2.20 -12.94 3.38
C HIS A 47 2.20 -11.94 4.54
N ALA A 48 1.86 -12.36 5.76
CA ALA A 48 2.08 -11.54 6.94
C ALA A 48 3.57 -11.51 7.33
N THR A 49 4.14 -10.32 7.55
CA THR A 49 5.57 -10.18 7.91
C THR A 49 5.92 -10.78 9.27
N SER A 50 4.93 -10.96 10.16
CA SER A 50 5.11 -11.59 11.48
C SER A 50 5.16 -13.12 11.46
N ASN A 51 4.79 -13.77 10.35
CA ASN A 51 4.73 -15.23 10.28
C ASN A 51 5.16 -15.75 8.91
N LEU A 52 6.43 -16.18 8.83
CA LEU A 52 6.99 -16.91 7.68
C LEU A 52 6.28 -18.26 7.40
N GLN A 53 5.35 -18.70 8.26
CA GLN A 53 4.57 -19.94 8.12
C GLN A 53 3.20 -19.76 7.41
N GLY A 54 3.04 -18.73 6.57
CA GLY A 54 2.06 -18.82 5.48
C GLY A 54 0.61 -18.45 5.83
N TYR A 55 0.36 -17.59 6.83
CA TYR A 55 -0.97 -17.02 6.97
C TYR A 55 -1.22 -15.97 5.88
N VAL A 56 -2.21 -16.27 5.05
CA VAL A 56 -2.79 -15.37 4.06
C VAL A 56 -3.82 -14.51 4.77
N ASN A 57 -3.63 -13.18 4.76
CA ASN A 57 -4.69 -12.26 5.11
C ASN A 57 -5.56 -11.99 3.87
N PHE A 58 -6.87 -12.14 4.01
CA PHE A 58 -7.88 -11.72 3.04
C PHE A 58 -8.62 -10.52 3.61
N ARG A 59 -8.44 -9.35 3.01
CA ARG A 59 -9.24 -8.17 3.35
C ARG A 59 -9.51 -7.34 2.09
N PRO A 60 -10.69 -6.72 1.99
CA PRO A 60 -10.93 -5.71 0.99
C PRO A 60 -10.00 -4.53 1.28
N VAL A 61 -9.20 -4.14 0.29
CA VAL A 61 -8.35 -2.96 0.37
C VAL A 61 -8.75 -1.95 -0.67
N THR A 62 -8.51 -0.69 -0.37
CA THR A 62 -8.68 0.43 -1.30
C THR A 62 -7.34 1.06 -1.69
N LEU A 63 -6.26 0.65 -1.03
CA LEU A 63 -4.93 1.26 -1.12
C LEU A 63 -3.84 0.19 -1.06
N ILE A 64 -2.78 0.38 -1.84
CA ILE A 64 -1.60 -0.48 -1.85
C ILE A 64 -0.35 0.39 -1.82
N ARG A 65 0.55 0.09 -0.89
CA ARG A 65 1.84 0.78 -0.81
C ARG A 65 2.79 0.24 -1.88
N LEU A 66 3.40 1.17 -2.62
CA LEU A 66 4.40 0.86 -3.62
C LEU A 66 5.79 0.93 -2.99
N SER A 67 6.61 -0.12 -3.16
CA SER A 67 7.89 -0.29 -2.47
C SER A 67 9.02 0.65 -2.89
N LYS A 68 8.91 1.19 -4.08
CA LYS A 68 9.91 2.01 -4.72
C LYS A 68 9.29 3.37 -4.98
N ASP A 69 9.56 4.32 -4.09
CA ASP A 69 9.08 5.69 -4.23
C ASP A 69 9.49 6.29 -5.59
N GLU A 70 10.66 5.92 -6.10
CA GLU A 70 11.16 6.33 -7.43
C GLU A 70 10.34 5.75 -8.60
N ALA A 71 9.73 4.57 -8.45
CA ALA A 71 8.95 3.93 -9.50
C ALA A 71 7.51 4.45 -9.58
N GLY A 72 6.97 4.98 -8.47
CA GLY A 72 5.65 5.60 -8.42
C GLY A 72 5.65 7.05 -8.90
N GLY A 73 6.70 7.82 -8.60
CA GLY A 73 6.79 9.25 -8.92
C GLY A 73 6.45 9.63 -10.37
N PRO A 74 6.95 8.93 -11.41
CA PRO A 74 6.60 9.21 -12.81
C PRO A 74 5.12 9.03 -13.17
N TYR A 75 4.37 8.33 -12.31
CA TYR A 75 2.96 8.00 -12.50
C TYR A 75 2.03 8.78 -11.57
N GLU A 76 2.55 9.70 -10.75
CA GLU A 76 1.73 10.53 -9.84
C GLU A 76 0.55 11.17 -10.58
N GLY A 77 -0.65 10.99 -10.02
CA GLY A 77 -1.91 11.48 -10.59
C GLY A 77 -2.40 10.76 -11.83
N LYS A 78 -1.67 9.75 -12.34
CA LYS A 78 -2.08 8.95 -13.49
C LYS A 78 -2.86 7.73 -13.05
N GLU A 79 -3.86 7.41 -13.85
CA GLU A 79 -4.52 6.13 -13.78
C GLU A 79 -3.61 5.08 -14.44
N VAL A 80 -3.40 3.96 -13.76
CA VAL A 80 -2.51 2.88 -14.20
C VAL A 80 -3.10 1.52 -13.90
N THR A 81 -2.59 0.50 -14.60
CA THR A 81 -2.77 -0.89 -14.21
C THR A 81 -1.49 -1.40 -13.54
N LEU A 82 -1.62 -1.84 -12.29
CA LEU A 82 -0.56 -2.52 -11.55
C LEU A 82 -0.69 -4.03 -11.76
N GLU A 83 0.34 -4.62 -12.35
CA GLU A 83 0.57 -6.06 -12.34
C GLU A 83 1.59 -6.38 -11.25
N TYR A 84 1.34 -7.44 -10.48
CA TYR A 84 2.19 -7.79 -9.35
C TYR A 84 2.24 -9.30 -9.16
N ASP A 85 3.31 -9.75 -8.52
CA ASP A 85 3.43 -11.10 -8.02
C ASP A 85 2.84 -11.17 -6.60
N GLN A 86 1.84 -12.03 -6.42
CA GLN A 86 1.15 -12.21 -5.14
C GLN A 86 2.08 -12.76 -4.05
N ASP A 87 3.06 -13.58 -4.42
CA ASP A 87 4.06 -14.11 -3.46
C ASP A 87 5.05 -13.02 -3.01
N LYS A 88 5.00 -11.86 -3.66
CA LYS A 88 5.79 -10.66 -3.33
C LYS A 88 4.96 -9.57 -2.66
N MET A 89 3.73 -9.89 -2.26
CA MET A 89 2.86 -9.03 -1.48
C MET A 89 2.95 -9.35 0.02
N TRP A 90 3.12 -8.31 0.82
CA TRP A 90 3.33 -8.44 2.26
C TRP A 90 2.38 -7.55 3.05
N TRP A 91 1.81 -8.11 4.11
CA TRP A 91 1.03 -7.37 5.11
C TRP A 91 1.92 -7.05 6.31
N PRO A 92 1.87 -5.83 6.86
CA PRO A 92 2.61 -5.50 8.09
C PRO A 92 2.13 -6.35 9.27
N SER A 93 3.03 -6.54 10.24
CA SER A 93 2.92 -7.49 11.36
C SER A 93 1.88 -7.08 12.41
N GLY A 94 1.67 -5.77 12.59
CA GLY A 94 0.59 -5.21 13.40
C GLY A 94 -0.59 -4.89 12.49
N THR A 95 -1.61 -5.75 12.50
CA THR A 95 -2.85 -5.57 11.71
C THR A 95 -3.85 -4.62 12.36
N ASP A 96 -3.47 -4.07 13.50
CA ASP A 96 -4.21 -3.28 14.48
C ASP A 96 -3.67 -1.85 14.59
N LEU A 97 -2.56 -1.56 13.89
CA LEU A 97 -2.18 -0.21 13.51
C LEU A 97 -2.75 0.08 12.11
N PRO A 98 -3.36 1.24 11.88
CA PRO A 98 -3.99 1.62 10.67
C PRO A 98 -2.83 2.15 9.83
N LEU A 99 -2.35 1.45 8.82
CA LEU A 99 -3.07 0.48 8.03
C LEU A 99 -2.18 -0.69 7.63
N GLY A 100 -2.78 -1.87 7.80
CA GLY A 100 -2.51 -3.05 6.99
C GLY A 100 -2.80 -2.82 5.52
N GLN A 101 -2.13 -1.86 4.87
CA GLN A 101 -2.02 -1.84 3.43
C GLN A 101 -1.03 -2.93 3.04
N PRO A 102 -1.37 -3.76 2.06
CA PRO A 102 -0.37 -4.63 1.49
C PRO A 102 0.68 -3.75 0.81
N TYR A 103 1.93 -4.12 1.06
CA TYR A 103 3.08 -3.62 0.35
C TYR A 103 3.44 -4.63 -0.74
N VAL A 104 3.76 -4.14 -1.94
CA VAL A 104 4.21 -4.99 -3.04
C VAL A 104 5.66 -4.68 -3.35
N ALA A 105 6.54 -5.67 -3.15
CA ALA A 105 7.98 -5.51 -3.38
C ALA A 105 8.32 -5.41 -4.88
N GLU A 106 7.63 -6.23 -5.69
CA GLU A 106 7.90 -6.42 -7.10
C GLU A 106 6.60 -6.25 -7.90
N TYR A 107 6.58 -5.27 -8.80
CA TYR A 107 5.42 -4.94 -9.62
C TYR A 107 5.85 -4.32 -10.96
N THR A 108 4.92 -4.33 -11.92
CA THR A 108 5.01 -3.61 -13.19
C THR A 108 3.84 -2.64 -13.28
N ILE A 109 4.12 -1.39 -13.66
CA ILE A 109 3.10 -0.39 -13.94
C ILE A 109 2.89 -0.32 -15.45
N LEU A 110 1.65 -0.51 -15.88
CA LEU A 110 1.20 -0.33 -17.25
C LEU A 110 0.37 0.97 -17.34
N PRO A 111 0.69 1.88 -18.27
CA PRO A 111 -0.05 3.13 -18.47
C PRO A 111 -1.43 2.90 -19.11
#